data_AF-A0A352FBK1-F1
#
_entry.id   AF-A0A352FBK1-F1
#
_cell.length_a   1.000
_cell.length_b   1.000
_cell.length_c   1.000
_cell.angle_alpha   90.00
_cell.angle_beta   90.00
_cell.angle_gamma   90.00
#
_symmetry.space_group_name_H-M   'P 1'
#
loop_
_entity.id
_entity.type
_entity.pdbx_description
1 polymer ?
#
loop_
_entity_poly.entity_id
_entity_poly.type
_entity_poly.pdbx_seq_one_letter_code
_entity_poly.pdbx_strand_id
1 'polypeptide(L)'
;MKSKKGMLALETPAKQIGSVKRRKDSKKLYVDFYYFGHRIIRSSELNDTPANEIRVRDFLNRIMERIETGTFKFAEAFPGATKKEKAFFTSLEGREYRPEPHQVLFGEYVKEWMKTIFPTFGSKTKHRDYQESIKRILPYFRNMTFHQITGQELFRFTESLKWKTGANKGKPVSRSRKVNILIPFRAIWNDACDNYRWVIKSPCDGIHKKLPKTEKKERLALRFNEWQLFLENLEEHYRPIAELMILTGMIVSEMSALTKDSIQGEYLKLTSSFVLKEEKTSMKTAFRKRDIYITDAIRERLDILTARAKTPFLVTTSRGTRLHSTDFAKVWKKAVDQAGISPMTSYIARHSFAAWSLTIGINPLRLVKLMGHASKQMVYEVYGNYVEGLEEDAEAIYGYFGEDFITPRKRENPIPFRYSAGHSRRVDCSI
;
A
#
# COMPACT_ATOMS: atom_id res chain seq x y z
N MET A 1 -10.29 12.44 -98.07
CA MET A 1 -9.73 13.56 -97.26
C MET A 1 -10.85 14.00 -96.31
N LYS A 2 -10.70 14.32 -95.03
CA LYS A 2 -9.59 14.29 -94.06
C LYS A 2 -10.27 14.57 -92.69
N SER A 3 -10.00 13.71 -91.71
CA SER A 3 -9.88 14.01 -90.26
C SER A 3 -11.02 14.77 -89.54
N LYS A 4 -11.79 14.03 -88.73
CA LYS A 4 -12.44 14.53 -87.51
C LYS A 4 -11.35 15.07 -86.56
N LYS A 5 -11.48 16.33 -86.14
CA LYS A 5 -10.69 16.95 -85.06
C LYS A 5 -10.82 16.10 -83.80
N GLY A 6 -9.74 15.37 -83.46
CA GLY A 6 -9.56 14.75 -82.16
C GLY A 6 -9.46 15.84 -81.10
N MET A 7 -10.33 15.75 -80.11
CA MET A 7 -10.30 16.52 -78.88
C MET A 7 -9.06 16.05 -78.09
N LEU A 8 -8.12 16.95 -77.82
CA LEU A 8 -7.00 16.66 -76.93
C LEU A 8 -7.56 16.34 -75.54
N ALA A 9 -7.48 15.09 -75.13
CA ALA A 9 -7.55 14.73 -73.72
C ALA A 9 -6.26 15.25 -73.07
N LEU A 10 -6.36 16.35 -72.34
CA LEU A 10 -5.35 16.73 -71.36
C LEU A 10 -5.41 15.66 -70.26
N GLU A 11 -4.53 14.67 -70.35
CA GLU A 11 -4.22 13.80 -69.21
C GLU A 11 -3.71 14.71 -68.09
N THR A 12 -4.53 14.93 -67.07
CA THR A 12 -4.10 15.52 -65.82
C THR A 12 -2.94 14.66 -65.30
N PRO A 13 -1.71 15.18 -65.13
CA PRO A 13 -0.61 14.36 -64.65
C PRO A 13 -0.98 13.84 -63.26
N ALA A 14 -0.91 12.51 -63.09
CA ALA A 14 -1.14 11.86 -61.83
C ALA A 14 -0.30 12.55 -60.75
N LYS A 15 -0.97 13.11 -59.75
CA LYS A 15 -0.34 13.75 -58.59
C LYS A 15 0.55 12.67 -57.96
N GLN A 16 1.87 12.73 -58.16
CA GLN A 16 2.80 11.80 -57.51
C GLN A 16 2.91 12.23 -56.05
N ILE A 17 2.06 11.67 -55.18
CA ILE A 17 1.99 12.09 -53.78
C ILE A 17 3.13 11.44 -52.95
N GLY A 18 3.94 10.54 -53.53
CA GLY A 18 5.16 9.99 -52.93
C GLY A 18 6.16 9.45 -53.95
N SER A 19 7.43 9.30 -53.54
CA SER A 19 8.53 8.75 -54.35
C SER A 19 9.35 7.71 -53.59
N VAL A 20 9.96 6.78 -54.32
CA VAL A 20 10.97 5.86 -53.78
C VAL A 20 12.34 6.49 -53.99
N LYS A 21 13.11 6.67 -52.91
CA LYS A 21 14.41 7.36 -52.92
C LYS A 21 15.57 6.45 -52.61
N ARG A 22 16.70 6.80 -53.23
CA ARG A 22 18.03 6.24 -52.98
C ARG A 22 18.85 7.30 -52.25
N ARG A 23 19.65 6.90 -51.26
CA ARG A 23 20.59 7.79 -50.60
C ARG A 23 22.02 7.35 -50.89
N LYS A 24 22.94 8.30 -51.05
CA LYS A 24 24.34 8.02 -51.42
C LYS A 24 25.09 7.24 -50.33
N ASP A 25 24.62 7.32 -49.09
CA ASP A 25 25.20 6.73 -47.87
C ASP A 25 24.56 5.38 -47.48
N SER A 26 23.59 4.87 -48.24
CA SER A 26 22.84 3.66 -47.87
C SER A 26 22.51 2.80 -49.08
N LYS A 27 22.69 1.48 -48.94
CA LYS A 27 22.24 0.50 -49.95
C LYS A 27 20.74 0.19 -49.85
N LYS A 28 20.00 0.87 -48.97
CA LYS A 28 18.58 0.64 -48.70
C LYS A 28 17.69 1.59 -49.51
N LEU A 29 16.50 1.13 -49.86
CA LEU A 29 15.45 1.95 -50.46
C LEU A 29 14.67 2.72 -49.40
N TYR A 30 14.24 3.94 -49.73
CA TYR A 30 13.47 4.81 -48.84
C TYR A 30 12.13 5.18 -49.47
N VAL A 31 11.08 5.33 -48.65
CA VAL A 31 9.85 6.00 -49.05
C VAL A 31 9.93 7.49 -48.68
N ASP A 32 9.48 8.38 -49.56
CA ASP A 32 9.41 9.83 -49.36
C ASP A 32 8.06 10.36 -49.83
N PHE A 33 7.22 10.79 -48.89
CA PHE A 33 5.87 11.30 -49.17
C PHE A 33 5.47 12.33 -48.11
N TYR A 34 4.34 13.01 -48.33
CA TYR A 34 3.80 13.98 -47.39
C TYR A 34 2.55 13.43 -46.70
N TYR A 35 2.43 13.67 -45.40
CA TYR A 35 1.24 13.36 -44.62
C TYR A 35 0.94 14.49 -43.65
N PHE A 36 -0.29 15.02 -43.68
CA PHE A 36 -0.70 16.24 -42.94
C PHE A 36 0.29 17.42 -43.08
N GLY A 37 0.83 17.64 -44.29
CA GLY A 37 1.79 18.72 -44.54
C GLY A 37 3.22 18.46 -44.05
N HIS A 38 3.48 17.33 -43.38
CA HIS A 38 4.81 16.93 -42.93
C HIS A 38 5.43 15.93 -43.89
N ARG A 39 6.69 16.17 -44.27
CA ARG A 39 7.46 15.25 -45.10
C ARG A 39 7.95 14.06 -44.29
N ILE A 40 7.65 12.86 -44.76
CA ILE A 40 8.06 11.59 -44.16
C ILE A 40 9.07 10.91 -45.09
N ILE A 41 10.30 10.72 -44.60
CA ILE A 41 11.33 9.92 -45.28
C ILE A 41 11.72 8.74 -44.39
N ARG A 42 11.48 7.50 -44.84
CA ARG A 42 11.75 6.29 -44.04
C ARG A 42 12.42 5.20 -44.86
N SER A 43 13.37 4.50 -44.24
CA SER A 43 14.00 3.30 -44.80
C SER A 43 12.97 2.18 -44.89
N SER A 44 12.99 1.45 -46.00
CA SER A 44 12.24 0.20 -46.18
C SER A 44 12.98 -1.03 -45.62
N GLU A 45 14.22 -0.86 -45.17
CA GLU A 45 15.16 -1.94 -44.79
C GLU A 45 15.52 -2.93 -45.92
N LEU A 46 14.96 -2.75 -47.12
CA LEU A 46 15.24 -3.56 -48.31
C LEU A 46 16.40 -2.98 -49.11
N ASN A 47 17.30 -3.85 -49.58
CA ASN A 47 18.40 -3.45 -50.46
C ASN A 47 17.88 -3.02 -51.84
N ASP A 48 18.56 -2.07 -52.47
CA ASP A 48 18.27 -1.57 -53.81
C ASP A 48 18.47 -2.68 -54.86
N THR A 49 17.36 -3.31 -55.25
CA THR A 49 17.26 -4.28 -56.33
C THR A 49 15.97 -4.02 -57.08
N PRO A 50 15.86 -4.33 -58.39
CA PRO A 50 14.62 -4.09 -59.15
C PRO A 50 13.37 -4.71 -58.51
N ALA A 51 13.49 -5.94 -57.99
CA ALA A 51 12.39 -6.62 -57.32
C ALA A 51 11.95 -5.92 -56.02
N ASN A 52 12.90 -5.42 -55.22
CA ASN A 52 12.57 -4.68 -54.01
C ASN A 52 12.05 -3.27 -54.31
N GLU A 53 12.52 -2.62 -55.38
CA GLU A 53 11.98 -1.32 -55.81
C GLU A 53 10.49 -1.42 -56.13
N ILE A 54 10.08 -2.46 -56.86
CA ILE A 54 8.66 -2.75 -57.14
C ILE A 54 7.90 -2.94 -55.82
N ARG A 55 8.40 -3.79 -54.90
CA ARG A 55 7.74 -4.01 -53.59
C ARG A 55 7.58 -2.74 -52.77
N VAL A 56 8.61 -1.90 -52.72
CA VAL A 56 8.57 -0.63 -51.97
C VAL A 56 7.61 0.35 -52.64
N ARG A 57 7.54 0.36 -53.98
CA ARG A 57 6.56 1.15 -54.72
C ARG A 57 5.14 0.68 -54.47
N ASP A 58 4.87 -0.62 -54.46
CA ASP A 58 3.56 -1.18 -54.13
C ASP A 58 3.14 -0.90 -52.68
N PHE A 59 4.10 -0.94 -51.75
CA PHE A 59 3.87 -0.51 -50.38
C PHE A 59 3.51 0.98 -50.30
N LEU A 60 4.25 1.84 -51.01
CA LEU A 60 3.97 3.28 -51.07
C LEU A 60 2.60 3.56 -51.70
N ASN A 61 2.24 2.89 -52.78
CA ASN A 61 0.93 3.02 -53.43
C ASN A 61 -0.22 2.69 -52.45
N ARG A 62 -0.09 1.59 -51.69
CA ARG A 62 -1.06 1.22 -50.63
C ARG A 62 -1.12 2.25 -49.51
N ILE A 63 0.00 2.88 -49.15
CA ILE A 63 0.00 4.01 -48.20
C ILE A 63 -0.82 5.17 -48.78
N MET A 64 -0.59 5.53 -50.04
CA MET A 64 -1.28 6.66 -50.67
C MET A 64 -2.78 6.43 -50.76
N GLU A 65 -3.20 5.24 -51.19
CA GLU A 65 -4.61 4.84 -51.21
C GLU A 65 -5.26 4.91 -49.82
N ARG A 66 -4.57 4.42 -48.79
CA ARG A 66 -5.05 4.53 -47.41
C ARG A 66 -5.16 5.98 -46.93
N ILE A 67 -4.26 6.87 -47.37
CA ILE A 67 -4.31 8.30 -47.03
C ILE A 67 -5.52 8.94 -47.70
N GLU A 68 -5.73 8.68 -48.99
CA GLU A 68 -6.87 9.20 -49.76
C GLU A 68 -8.22 8.73 -49.20
N THR A 69 -8.31 7.47 -48.79
CA THR A 69 -9.52 6.89 -48.18
C THR A 69 -9.69 7.24 -46.70
N GLY A 70 -8.75 7.97 -46.08
CA GLY A 70 -8.78 8.32 -44.66
C GLY A 70 -8.57 7.14 -43.70
N THR A 71 -8.14 5.98 -44.20
CA THR A 71 -7.92 4.75 -43.43
C THR A 71 -6.46 4.53 -43.02
N PHE A 72 -5.56 5.41 -43.46
CA PHE A 72 -4.15 5.36 -43.08
C PHE A 72 -4.00 5.60 -41.58
N LYS A 73 -3.09 4.83 -40.98
CA LYS A 73 -2.65 5.02 -39.61
C LYS A 73 -1.13 4.98 -39.58
N PHE A 74 -0.49 6.11 -39.30
CA PHE A 74 0.96 6.24 -39.33
C PHE A 74 1.65 5.24 -38.38
N ALA A 75 1.08 5.07 -37.18
CA ALA A 75 1.64 4.17 -36.16
C ALA A 75 1.63 2.68 -36.58
N GLU A 76 0.67 2.26 -37.40
CA GLU A 76 0.58 0.89 -37.94
C GLU A 76 1.55 0.69 -39.10
N ALA A 77 1.65 1.66 -40.00
CA ALA A 77 2.51 1.58 -41.19
C ALA A 77 4.00 1.65 -40.84
N PHE A 78 4.36 2.34 -39.75
CA PHE A 78 5.74 2.52 -39.31
C PHE A 78 5.93 2.10 -37.85
N PRO A 79 5.92 0.79 -37.54
CA PRO A 79 6.07 0.29 -36.17
C PRO A 79 7.41 0.68 -35.53
N GLY A 80 8.45 0.96 -36.32
CA GLY A 80 9.76 1.44 -35.84
C GLY A 80 9.86 2.96 -35.58
N ALA A 81 8.82 3.75 -35.87
CA ALA A 81 8.83 5.19 -35.59
C ALA A 81 8.88 5.48 -34.07
N THR A 82 9.40 6.64 -33.68
CA THR A 82 9.51 7.01 -32.27
C THR A 82 8.12 7.21 -31.65
N LYS A 83 7.99 7.03 -30.33
CA LYS A 83 6.71 7.27 -29.61
C LYS A 83 6.18 8.69 -29.85
N LYS A 84 7.07 9.69 -29.90
CA LYS A 84 6.71 11.09 -30.15
C LYS A 84 6.09 11.28 -31.53
N GLU A 85 6.70 10.70 -32.56
CA GLU A 85 6.18 10.78 -33.93
C GLU A 85 4.85 10.05 -34.09
N LYS A 86 4.73 8.85 -33.50
CA LYS A 86 3.47 8.11 -33.52
C LYS A 86 2.36 8.88 -32.83
N ALA A 87 2.62 9.45 -31.64
CA ALA A 87 1.65 10.28 -30.92
C ALA A 87 1.26 11.53 -31.72
N PHE A 88 2.24 12.19 -32.34
CA PHE A 88 2.04 13.38 -33.17
C PHE A 88 1.10 13.11 -34.36
N PHE A 89 1.41 12.12 -35.19
CA PHE A 89 0.56 11.80 -36.35
C PHE A 89 -0.79 11.21 -35.95
N THR A 90 -0.87 10.43 -34.87
CA THR A 90 -2.17 9.93 -34.39
C THR A 90 -3.08 11.07 -33.93
N SER A 91 -2.52 12.12 -33.31
CA SER A 91 -3.28 13.32 -32.95
C SER A 91 -3.80 14.05 -34.19
N LEU A 92 -3.00 14.15 -35.25
CA LEU A 92 -3.41 14.76 -36.53
C LEU A 92 -4.49 13.91 -37.25
N GLU A 93 -4.43 12.58 -37.08
CA GLU A 93 -5.48 11.64 -37.50
C GLU A 93 -6.80 11.80 -36.72
N GLY A 94 -6.88 12.70 -35.74
CA GLY A 94 -8.05 12.87 -34.88
C GLY A 94 -8.26 11.70 -33.90
N ARG A 95 -7.21 10.93 -33.63
CA ARG A 95 -7.23 9.74 -32.78
C ARG A 95 -6.33 9.92 -31.56
N GLU A 96 -6.52 9.06 -30.58
CA GLU A 96 -5.62 8.97 -29.43
C GLU A 96 -4.59 7.85 -29.68
N TYR A 97 -3.30 8.15 -29.51
CA TYR A 97 -2.26 7.13 -29.63
C TYR A 97 -2.30 6.17 -28.46
N ARG A 98 -2.72 4.93 -28.74
CA ARG A 98 -2.79 3.84 -27.76
C ARG A 98 -1.82 2.75 -28.17
N PRO A 99 -0.64 2.66 -27.53
CA PRO A 99 0.28 1.57 -27.81
C PRO A 99 -0.32 0.24 -27.31
N GLU A 100 -0.11 -0.84 -28.04
CA GLU A 100 -0.52 -2.18 -27.61
C GLU A 100 0.41 -2.73 -26.52
N PRO A 101 -0.03 -3.70 -25.68
CA PRO A 101 0.77 -4.24 -24.57
C PRO A 101 2.14 -4.80 -24.98
N HIS A 102 2.26 -5.32 -26.20
CA HIS A 102 3.53 -5.86 -26.74
C HIS A 102 4.48 -4.76 -27.25
N GLN A 103 4.05 -3.50 -27.28
CA GLN A 103 4.84 -2.34 -27.74
C GLN A 103 5.39 -1.51 -26.58
N VAL A 104 4.96 -1.79 -25.34
CA VAL A 104 5.36 -1.03 -24.15
C VAL A 104 6.20 -1.91 -23.26
N LEU A 105 7.47 -1.52 -23.07
CA LEU A 105 8.35 -2.10 -22.06
C LEU A 105 7.91 -1.66 -20.67
N PHE A 106 7.86 -2.62 -19.74
CA PHE A 106 7.51 -2.36 -18.35
C PHE A 106 8.46 -1.35 -17.69
N GLY A 107 9.76 -1.46 -17.95
CA GLY A 107 10.76 -0.55 -17.39
C GLY A 107 10.56 0.91 -17.80
N GLU A 108 10.23 1.14 -19.07
CA GLU A 108 9.96 2.49 -19.60
C GLU A 108 8.67 3.08 -19.00
N TYR A 109 7.63 2.26 -18.82
CA TYR A 109 6.42 2.70 -18.16
C TYR A 109 6.65 3.04 -16.69
N VAL A 110 7.37 2.20 -15.95
CA VAL A 110 7.72 2.45 -14.54
C VAL A 110 8.50 3.76 -14.39
N LYS A 111 9.42 4.06 -15.31
CA LYS A 111 10.20 5.30 -15.29
C LYS A 111 9.30 6.52 -15.39
N GLU A 112 8.28 6.49 -16.25
CA GLU A 112 7.31 7.57 -16.38
C GLU A 112 6.37 7.64 -15.17
N TRP A 113 5.83 6.49 -14.76
CA TRP A 113 4.96 6.36 -13.59
C TRP A 113 5.61 6.89 -12.31
N MET A 114 6.92 6.67 -12.14
CA MET A 114 7.69 7.18 -11.00
C MET A 114 7.85 8.70 -11.01
N LYS A 115 7.70 9.37 -12.17
CA LYS A 115 7.75 10.83 -12.29
C LYS A 115 6.38 11.48 -12.15
N THR A 116 5.32 10.82 -12.60
CA THR A 116 3.98 11.41 -12.71
C THR A 116 3.06 10.98 -11.58
N ILE A 117 2.87 9.67 -11.41
CA ILE A 117 1.89 9.12 -10.46
C ILE A 117 2.49 8.94 -9.07
N PHE A 118 3.71 8.41 -8.96
CA PHE A 118 4.34 8.14 -7.68
C PHE A 118 4.43 9.36 -6.73
N PRO A 119 4.75 10.59 -7.20
CA PRO A 119 4.79 11.78 -6.33
C PRO A 119 3.43 12.16 -5.73
N THR A 120 2.31 11.78 -6.37
CA THR A 120 0.95 12.11 -5.89
C THR A 120 0.58 11.39 -4.59
N PHE A 121 1.33 10.36 -4.19
CA PHE A 121 1.04 9.63 -2.95
C PHE A 121 1.40 10.45 -1.72
N GLY A 122 0.40 10.86 -0.92
CA GLY A 122 0.61 11.69 0.27
C GLY A 122 1.33 11.03 1.47
N SER A 123 1.95 9.85 1.33
CA SER A 123 2.54 9.12 2.47
C SER A 123 4.00 8.74 2.23
N LYS A 124 4.92 9.37 2.96
CA LYS A 124 6.37 9.06 2.90
C LYS A 124 6.69 7.59 3.19
N THR A 125 5.97 6.95 4.10
CA THR A 125 6.11 5.50 4.35
C THR A 125 5.75 4.70 3.10
N LYS A 126 4.64 5.06 2.43
CA LYS A 126 4.23 4.42 1.17
C LYS A 126 5.30 4.64 0.09
N HIS A 127 5.82 5.86 -0.04
CA HIS A 127 6.90 6.16 -0.98
C HIS A 127 8.12 5.26 -0.78
N ARG A 128 8.63 5.19 0.45
CA ARG A 128 9.77 4.33 0.78
C ARG A 128 9.50 2.86 0.46
N ASP A 129 8.35 2.34 0.89
CA ASP A 129 8.02 0.92 0.72
C ASP A 129 7.84 0.55 -0.77
N TYR A 130 7.25 1.46 -1.56
CA TYR A 130 7.13 1.32 -3.01
C TYR A 130 8.50 1.39 -3.69
N GLN A 131 9.35 2.37 -3.33
CA GLN A 131 10.70 2.48 -3.87
C GLN A 131 11.52 1.21 -3.63
N GLU A 132 11.51 0.69 -2.39
CA GLU A 132 12.25 -0.53 -2.05
C GLU A 132 11.74 -1.77 -2.79
N SER A 133 10.44 -1.84 -3.04
CA SER A 133 9.84 -2.93 -3.82
C SER A 133 10.16 -2.79 -5.31
N ILE A 134 10.05 -1.58 -5.87
CA ILE A 134 10.36 -1.30 -7.29
C ILE A 134 11.83 -1.57 -7.60
N LYS A 135 12.76 -1.24 -6.69
CA LYS A 135 14.18 -1.61 -6.81
C LYS A 135 14.41 -3.13 -6.94
N ARG A 136 13.48 -3.95 -6.44
CA ARG A 136 13.52 -5.42 -6.56
C ARG A 136 12.81 -5.91 -7.82
N ILE A 137 11.71 -5.27 -8.21
CA ILE A 137 10.90 -5.63 -9.39
C ILE A 137 11.63 -5.27 -10.69
N LEU A 138 12.13 -4.04 -10.78
CA LEU A 138 12.61 -3.45 -12.03
C LEU A 138 13.74 -4.25 -12.70
N PRO A 139 14.75 -4.78 -12.00
CA PRO A 139 15.80 -5.57 -12.63
C PRO A 139 15.29 -6.79 -13.39
N TYR A 140 14.20 -7.41 -12.93
CA TYR A 140 13.65 -8.62 -13.53
C TYR A 140 12.76 -8.29 -14.75
N PHE A 141 11.89 -7.27 -14.63
CA PHE A 141 10.87 -7.00 -15.64
C PHE A 141 11.19 -5.87 -16.63
N ARG A 142 12.26 -5.08 -16.42
CA ARG A 142 12.52 -3.85 -17.20
C ARG A 142 12.49 -4.02 -18.73
N ASN A 143 12.98 -5.15 -19.21
CA ASN A 143 13.13 -5.45 -20.64
C ASN A 143 11.96 -6.30 -21.19
N MET A 144 10.97 -6.60 -20.36
CA MET A 144 9.76 -7.31 -20.79
C MET A 144 8.68 -6.30 -21.20
N THR A 145 7.92 -6.65 -22.22
CA THR A 145 6.70 -5.93 -22.58
C THR A 145 5.56 -6.34 -21.67
N PHE A 146 4.50 -5.53 -21.54
CA PHE A 146 3.33 -5.91 -20.74
C PHE A 146 2.70 -7.23 -21.24
N HIS A 147 2.74 -7.49 -22.55
CA HIS A 147 2.27 -8.76 -23.11
C HIS A 147 3.08 -9.98 -22.62
N GLN A 148 4.39 -9.83 -22.41
CA GLN A 148 5.27 -10.93 -21.98
C GLN A 148 5.11 -11.28 -20.49
N ILE A 149 4.57 -10.36 -19.68
CA ILE A 149 4.48 -10.56 -18.23
C ILE A 149 3.22 -11.36 -17.89
N THR A 150 3.38 -12.67 -17.81
CA THR A 150 2.32 -13.60 -17.44
C THR A 150 2.28 -13.88 -15.94
N GLY A 151 1.19 -14.48 -15.45
CA GLY A 151 1.13 -14.96 -14.05
C GLY A 151 2.15 -16.06 -13.73
N GLN A 152 2.65 -16.79 -14.73
CA GLN A 152 3.75 -17.74 -14.53
C GLN A 152 5.08 -16.99 -14.34
N GLU A 153 5.30 -15.93 -15.11
CA GLU A 153 6.51 -15.11 -14.99
C GLU A 153 6.55 -14.36 -13.66
N LEU A 154 5.39 -13.87 -13.21
CA LEU A 154 5.26 -13.27 -11.88
C LEU A 154 5.57 -14.29 -10.77
N PHE A 155 5.12 -15.54 -10.90
CA PHE A 155 5.45 -16.60 -9.96
C PHE A 155 6.95 -16.89 -9.93
N ARG A 156 7.61 -17.04 -11.10
CA ARG A 156 9.07 -17.22 -11.19
C ARG A 156 9.84 -16.09 -10.51
N PHE A 157 9.42 -14.85 -10.74
CA PHE A 157 9.97 -13.70 -10.02
C PHE A 157 9.82 -13.87 -8.50
N THR A 158 8.64 -14.25 -7.99
CA THR A 158 8.46 -14.41 -6.55
C THR A 158 9.33 -15.51 -5.94
N GLU A 159 9.65 -16.57 -6.67
CA GLU A 159 10.56 -17.64 -6.23
C GLU A 159 12.03 -17.20 -6.24
N SER A 160 12.41 -16.28 -7.12
CA SER A 160 13.76 -15.70 -7.14
C SER A 160 14.05 -14.76 -5.96
N LEU A 161 13.03 -14.30 -5.23
CA LEU A 161 13.18 -13.31 -4.17
C LEU A 161 13.85 -13.89 -2.91
N LYS A 162 15.07 -13.42 -2.66
CA LYS A 162 15.87 -13.73 -1.47
C LYS A 162 16.15 -12.50 -0.62
N TRP A 163 16.46 -12.71 0.66
CA TRP A 163 16.98 -11.65 1.53
C TRP A 163 18.37 -11.21 1.07
N LYS A 164 18.57 -9.90 0.90
CA LYS A 164 19.85 -9.32 0.46
C LYS A 164 20.81 -9.05 1.62
N THR A 165 20.28 -8.85 2.83
CA THR A 165 21.03 -8.40 4.01
C THR A 165 20.47 -9.03 5.29
N GLY A 166 21.22 -8.91 6.40
CA GLY A 166 20.85 -9.38 7.73
C GLY A 166 21.04 -10.90 7.92
N ALA A 167 20.61 -11.40 9.09
CA ALA A 167 20.77 -12.80 9.50
C ALA A 167 20.14 -13.83 8.54
N ASN A 168 19.19 -13.39 7.70
CA ASN A 168 18.52 -14.24 6.72
C ASN A 168 19.09 -14.12 5.30
N LYS A 169 20.22 -13.42 5.10
CA LYS A 169 20.83 -13.22 3.76
C LYS A 169 20.92 -14.55 2.99
N GLY A 170 20.47 -14.53 1.74
CA GLY A 170 20.43 -15.70 0.85
C GLY A 170 19.20 -16.60 1.02
N LYS A 171 18.46 -16.52 2.13
CA LYS A 171 17.23 -17.31 2.32
C LYS A 171 16.05 -16.72 1.52
N PRO A 172 15.06 -17.55 1.12
CA PRO A 172 13.82 -17.08 0.49
C PRO A 172 13.07 -16.08 1.39
N VAL A 173 12.41 -15.10 0.78
CA VAL A 173 11.52 -14.19 1.53
C VAL A 173 10.19 -14.86 1.86
N SER A 174 9.54 -14.44 2.96
CA SER A 174 8.26 -15.00 3.39
C SER A 174 7.12 -14.74 2.40
N ARG A 175 6.07 -15.57 2.44
CA ARG A 175 4.86 -15.41 1.63
C ARG A 175 4.28 -13.99 1.69
N SER A 176 4.09 -13.47 2.91
CA SER A 176 3.57 -12.11 3.12
C SER A 176 4.49 -11.05 2.51
N ARG A 177 5.81 -11.23 2.59
CA ARG A 177 6.77 -10.33 1.97
C ARG A 177 6.71 -10.40 0.44
N LYS A 178 6.55 -11.59 -0.16
CA LYS A 178 6.33 -11.75 -1.62
C LYS A 178 5.11 -10.95 -2.05
N VAL A 179 3.97 -11.13 -1.38
CA VAL A 179 2.73 -10.40 -1.66
C VAL A 179 2.92 -8.89 -1.53
N ASN A 180 3.55 -8.41 -0.46
CA ASN A 180 3.78 -6.98 -0.25
C ASN A 180 4.70 -6.35 -1.31
N ILE A 181 5.71 -7.08 -1.78
CA ILE A 181 6.57 -6.64 -2.89
C ILE A 181 5.76 -6.48 -4.17
N LEU A 182 4.70 -7.27 -4.38
CA LEU A 182 3.86 -7.18 -5.59
C LEU A 182 2.81 -6.06 -5.54
N ILE A 183 2.59 -5.39 -4.40
CA ILE A 183 1.62 -4.30 -4.30
C ILE A 183 1.93 -3.16 -5.30
N PRO A 184 3.17 -2.64 -5.38
CA PRO A 184 3.51 -1.62 -6.38
C PRO A 184 3.44 -2.14 -7.81
N PHE A 185 3.84 -3.39 -8.05
CA PHE A 185 3.72 -4.01 -9.37
C PHE A 185 2.26 -3.98 -9.84
N ARG A 186 1.32 -4.39 -8.99
CA ARG A 186 -0.12 -4.37 -9.30
C ARG A 186 -0.63 -2.95 -9.58
N ALA A 187 -0.17 -1.96 -8.78
CA ALA A 187 -0.55 -0.56 -9.00
C ALA A 187 -0.06 -0.04 -10.37
N ILE A 188 1.18 -0.32 -10.73
CA ILE A 188 1.77 0.04 -12.04
C ILE A 188 1.02 -0.69 -13.17
N TRP A 189 0.73 -1.97 -12.99
CA TRP A 189 0.00 -2.77 -13.99
C TRP A 189 -1.38 -2.21 -14.29
N ASN A 190 -2.16 -1.95 -13.23
CA ASN A 190 -3.51 -1.43 -13.36
C ASN A 190 -3.49 -0.03 -13.98
N ASP A 191 -2.59 0.83 -13.52
CA ASP A 191 -2.42 2.18 -14.08
C ASP A 191 -2.10 2.15 -15.58
N ALA A 192 -1.22 1.25 -16.03
CA ALA A 192 -0.93 1.07 -17.45
C ALA A 192 -2.15 0.59 -18.24
N CYS A 193 -2.92 -0.35 -17.68
CA CYS A 193 -4.13 -0.84 -18.31
C CYS A 193 -5.20 0.24 -18.40
N ASP A 194 -5.36 1.07 -17.37
CA ASP A 194 -6.34 2.16 -17.35
C ASP A 194 -5.92 3.27 -18.32
N ASN A 195 -4.65 3.70 -18.27
CA ASN A 195 -4.09 4.76 -19.11
C ASN A 195 -4.16 4.42 -20.61
N TYR A 196 -3.86 3.18 -20.97
CA TYR A 196 -3.90 2.73 -22.38
C TYR A 196 -5.19 1.99 -22.77
N ARG A 197 -6.14 1.84 -21.83
CA ARG A 197 -7.40 1.10 -21.97
C ARG A 197 -7.20 -0.36 -22.43
N TRP A 198 -6.16 -1.02 -21.91
CA TRP A 198 -5.89 -2.41 -22.23
C TRP A 198 -6.87 -3.35 -21.53
N VAL A 199 -7.43 -4.29 -22.29
CA VAL A 199 -8.24 -5.39 -21.77
C VAL A 199 -7.38 -6.65 -21.74
N ILE A 200 -6.51 -6.74 -20.73
CA ILE A 200 -5.62 -7.89 -20.52
C ILE A 200 -5.76 -8.45 -19.10
N LYS A 201 -5.62 -9.76 -18.97
CA LYS A 201 -5.67 -10.44 -17.67
C LYS A 201 -4.50 -10.00 -16.80
N SER A 202 -4.76 -9.69 -15.52
CA SER A 202 -3.68 -9.32 -14.62
C SER A 202 -2.81 -10.55 -14.27
N PRO A 203 -1.47 -10.46 -14.35
CA PRO A 203 -0.58 -11.52 -13.91
C PRO A 203 -0.62 -11.72 -12.39
N CYS A 204 -1.16 -10.74 -11.65
CA CYS A 204 -1.39 -10.83 -10.21
C CYS A 204 -2.59 -11.71 -9.85
N ASP A 205 -3.49 -12.00 -10.81
CA ASP A 205 -4.69 -12.77 -10.55
C ASP A 205 -4.33 -14.20 -10.15
N GLY A 206 -4.79 -14.62 -8.96
CA GLY A 206 -4.53 -15.97 -8.44
C GLY A 206 -3.11 -16.24 -7.95
N ILE A 207 -2.20 -15.25 -7.92
CA ILE A 207 -0.82 -15.44 -7.42
C ILE A 207 -0.81 -15.99 -5.98
N HIS A 208 -1.74 -15.54 -5.15
CA HIS A 208 -1.89 -15.97 -3.76
C HIS A 208 -2.17 -17.47 -3.61
N LYS A 209 -2.78 -18.11 -4.63
CA LYS A 209 -3.06 -19.55 -4.66
C LYS A 209 -1.82 -20.38 -4.99
N LYS A 210 -0.87 -19.78 -5.74
CA LYS A 210 0.38 -20.43 -6.14
C LYS A 210 1.47 -20.33 -5.07
N LEU A 211 1.39 -19.32 -4.19
CA LEU A 211 2.37 -19.16 -3.12
C LEU A 211 2.15 -20.21 -2.01
N PRO A 212 3.22 -20.77 -1.42
CA PRO A 212 3.11 -21.75 -0.33
C PRO A 212 2.21 -21.24 0.79
N LYS A 213 1.37 -22.12 1.35
CA LYS A 213 0.58 -21.79 2.54
C LYS A 213 1.52 -21.53 3.72
N THR A 214 1.13 -20.63 4.61
CA THR A 214 1.84 -20.38 5.86
C THR A 214 0.94 -20.87 6.99
N GLU A 215 1.50 -21.65 7.91
CA GLU A 215 0.81 -22.00 9.16
C GLU A 215 0.46 -20.72 9.93
N LYS A 216 -0.77 -20.65 10.45
CA LYS A 216 -1.15 -19.58 11.36
C LYS A 216 -0.46 -19.86 12.70
N LYS A 217 0.18 -18.84 13.27
CA LYS A 217 0.71 -18.95 14.65
C LYS A 217 -0.45 -18.71 15.61
N GLU A 218 -0.72 -19.69 16.48
CA GLU A 218 -1.92 -19.76 17.33
C GLU A 218 -1.75 -19.17 18.74
N ARG A 219 -1.08 -18.01 18.88
CA ARG A 219 -1.17 -17.24 20.14
C ARG A 219 -1.39 -15.76 19.84
N LEU A 220 -2.48 -15.22 20.36
CA LEU A 220 -2.80 -13.80 20.23
C LEU A 220 -2.61 -13.00 21.52
N ALA A 221 -2.64 -13.59 22.71
CA ALA A 221 -2.47 -12.87 23.98
C ALA A 221 -1.52 -13.58 24.94
N LEU A 222 -0.98 -12.81 25.88
CA LEU A 222 -0.17 -13.28 27.01
C LEU A 222 -1.06 -13.87 28.09
N ARG A 223 -0.62 -14.94 28.75
CA ARG A 223 -1.11 -15.30 30.09
C ARG A 223 -0.56 -14.30 31.12
N PHE A 224 -1.24 -14.15 32.25
CA PHE A 224 -0.84 -13.19 33.28
C PHE A 224 0.53 -13.52 33.88
N ASN A 225 0.84 -14.80 34.11
CA ASN A 225 2.16 -15.23 34.59
C ASN A 225 3.28 -14.91 33.59
N GLU A 226 3.07 -15.09 32.29
CA GLU A 226 4.03 -14.73 31.23
C GLU A 226 4.30 -13.22 31.22
N TRP A 227 3.27 -12.41 31.51
CA TRP A 227 3.40 -10.96 31.65
C TRP A 227 4.27 -10.57 32.85
N GLN A 228 4.07 -11.21 34.01
CA GLN A 228 4.91 -10.98 35.19
C GLN A 228 6.37 -11.36 34.93
N LEU A 229 6.63 -12.56 34.40
CA LEU A 229 7.97 -13.01 34.03
C LEU A 229 8.65 -12.08 33.02
N PHE A 230 7.89 -11.56 32.06
CA PHE A 230 8.38 -10.57 31.11
C PHE A 230 8.79 -9.26 31.81
N LEU A 231 7.97 -8.73 32.72
CA LEU A 231 8.25 -7.49 33.44
C LEU A 231 9.47 -7.60 34.36
N GLU A 232 9.66 -8.75 35.02
CA GLU A 232 10.85 -9.03 35.84
C GLU A 232 12.15 -8.91 35.04
N ASN A 233 12.14 -9.39 33.79
CA ASN A 233 13.28 -9.35 32.87
C ASN A 233 13.37 -8.06 32.05
N LEU A 234 12.37 -7.18 32.12
CA LEU A 234 12.37 -5.90 31.42
C LEU A 234 13.17 -4.86 32.20
N GLU A 235 14.06 -4.16 31.49
CA GLU A 235 14.84 -3.03 32.02
C GLU A 235 13.90 -1.99 32.68
N GLU A 236 14.24 -1.57 33.91
CA GLU A 236 13.39 -0.74 34.79
C GLU A 236 12.87 0.55 34.13
N HIS A 237 13.71 1.19 33.30
CA HIS A 237 13.33 2.39 32.54
C HIS A 237 12.09 2.14 31.66
N TYR A 238 11.97 0.94 31.09
CA TYR A 238 10.96 0.59 30.10
C TYR A 238 9.71 -0.09 30.68
N ARG A 239 9.74 -0.54 31.94
CA ARG A 239 8.60 -1.16 32.62
C ARG A 239 7.31 -0.33 32.55
N PRO A 240 7.26 0.94 33.04
CA PRO A 240 6.03 1.73 32.99
C PRO A 240 5.52 1.99 31.56
N ILE A 241 6.40 1.91 30.55
CA ILE A 241 6.02 2.04 29.14
C ILE A 241 5.27 0.78 28.68
N ALA A 242 5.80 -0.41 29.00
CA ALA A 242 5.17 -1.67 28.65
C ALA A 242 3.84 -1.87 29.40
N GLU A 243 3.80 -1.54 30.69
CA GLU A 243 2.57 -1.57 31.50
C GLU A 243 1.51 -0.62 30.96
N LEU A 244 1.89 0.61 30.63
CA LEU A 244 0.93 1.55 30.04
C LEU A 244 0.42 1.04 28.67
N MET A 245 1.24 0.33 27.88
CA MET A 245 0.76 -0.32 26.65
C MET A 245 -0.30 -1.40 26.92
N ILE A 246 -0.11 -2.25 27.93
CA ILE A 246 -1.08 -3.32 28.24
C ILE A 246 -2.33 -2.77 28.91
N LEU A 247 -2.26 -1.69 29.67
CA LEU A 247 -3.41 -1.06 30.34
C LEU A 247 -4.29 -0.23 29.38
N THR A 248 -3.75 0.21 28.25
CA THR A 248 -4.42 1.15 27.33
C THR A 248 -4.64 0.59 25.92
N GLY A 249 -4.01 -0.54 25.60
CA GLY A 249 -3.99 -1.09 24.25
C GLY A 249 -3.21 -0.23 23.24
N MET A 250 -2.42 0.74 23.70
CA MET A 250 -1.62 1.60 22.82
C MET A 250 -0.48 0.83 22.16
N ILE A 251 -0.22 1.13 20.89
CA ILE A 251 0.98 0.62 20.20
C ILE A 251 2.17 1.54 20.44
N VAL A 252 3.39 1.02 20.29
CA VAL A 252 4.62 1.79 20.52
C VAL A 252 4.66 3.13 19.79
N SER A 253 4.19 3.21 18.53
CA SER A 253 4.17 4.48 17.80
C SER A 253 3.17 5.51 18.34
N GLU A 254 2.11 5.08 19.02
CA GLU A 254 1.19 5.96 19.76
C GLU A 254 1.84 6.38 21.09
N MET A 255 2.49 5.45 21.80
CA MET A 255 3.26 5.76 23.02
C MET A 255 4.35 6.80 22.77
N SER A 256 5.13 6.62 21.70
CA SER A 256 6.16 7.57 21.25
C SER A 256 5.60 8.95 20.88
N ALA A 257 4.28 9.08 20.69
CA ALA A 257 3.62 10.36 20.40
C ALA A 257 3.13 11.10 21.65
N LEU A 258 3.12 10.45 22.81
CA LEU A 258 2.65 11.05 24.05
C LEU A 258 3.55 12.18 24.52
N THR A 259 2.93 13.33 24.76
CA THR A 259 3.52 14.52 25.39
C THR A 259 2.85 14.79 26.72
N LYS A 260 3.44 15.68 27.54
CA LYS A 260 2.81 16.14 28.79
C LYS A 260 1.39 16.69 28.54
N ASP A 261 1.20 17.43 27.44
CA ASP A 261 -0.09 18.01 27.03
C ASP A 261 -1.14 16.99 26.57
N SER A 262 -0.74 15.72 26.41
CA SER A 262 -1.67 14.63 26.11
C SER A 262 -2.53 14.28 27.32
N ILE A 263 -2.08 14.61 28.54
CA ILE A 263 -2.84 14.43 29.78
C ILE A 263 -3.74 15.66 29.96
N GLN A 264 -5.05 15.48 29.86
CA GLN A 264 -6.03 16.57 29.96
C GLN A 264 -7.16 16.18 30.91
N GLY A 265 -7.08 16.69 32.15
CA GLY A 265 -7.97 16.28 33.23
C GLY A 265 -7.89 14.77 33.45
N GLU A 266 -9.03 14.11 33.48
CA GLU A 266 -9.14 12.65 33.69
C GLU A 266 -8.89 11.80 32.43
N TYR A 267 -8.40 12.40 31.34
CA TYR A 267 -8.26 11.72 30.06
C TYR A 267 -6.87 11.87 29.46
N LEU A 268 -6.36 10.76 28.91
CA LEU A 268 -5.22 10.72 28.02
C LEU A 268 -5.73 10.83 26.58
N LYS A 269 -5.45 11.97 25.93
CA LYS A 269 -5.89 12.25 24.56
C LYS A 269 -4.87 11.79 23.54
N LEU A 270 -5.30 10.92 22.63
CA LEU A 270 -4.48 10.42 21.54
C LEU A 270 -4.84 11.14 20.24
N THR A 271 -4.02 12.11 19.85
CA THR A 271 -4.27 12.93 18.64
C THR A 271 -3.27 12.67 17.51
N SER A 272 -2.11 12.07 17.79
CA SER A 272 -1.04 11.82 16.82
C SER A 272 -0.35 10.45 16.99
N SER A 273 0.45 10.03 16.00
CA SER A 273 1.34 8.87 16.10
C SER A 273 2.70 9.18 15.44
N PHE A 274 3.79 8.62 15.98
CA PHE A 274 5.14 8.91 15.53
C PHE A 274 5.75 7.72 14.79
N VAL A 275 6.06 7.89 13.50
CA VAL A 275 6.64 6.84 12.66
C VAL A 275 7.72 7.47 11.77
N LEU A 276 8.95 6.96 11.86
CA LEU A 276 10.12 7.38 11.05
C LEU A 276 10.55 8.85 11.24
N LYS A 277 10.75 9.29 12.49
CA LYS A 277 11.20 10.64 12.84
C LYS A 277 10.23 11.78 12.46
N GLU A 278 9.00 11.46 12.07
CA GLU A 278 7.98 12.44 11.74
C GLU A 278 6.71 12.23 12.55
N GLU A 279 6.19 13.34 13.06
CA GLU A 279 4.88 13.40 13.67
C GLU A 279 3.82 13.39 12.56
N LYS A 280 2.97 12.36 12.56
CA LYS A 280 1.84 12.31 11.64
C LYS A 280 0.67 13.06 12.28
N THR A 281 0.46 14.31 11.87
CA THR A 281 -0.72 15.11 12.20
C THR A 281 -1.97 14.63 11.46
N SER A 282 -1.82 14.03 10.27
CA SER A 282 -2.89 13.32 9.55
C SER A 282 -2.69 11.81 9.62
N MET A 283 -3.36 11.17 10.58
CA MET A 283 -3.41 9.71 10.64
C MET A 283 -4.23 9.17 9.45
N LYS A 284 -3.75 8.08 8.83
CA LYS A 284 -4.38 7.35 7.71
C LYS A 284 -5.83 6.86 7.97
N THR A 285 -6.37 7.10 9.15
CA THR A 285 -7.71 6.69 9.60
C THR A 285 -8.12 7.66 10.71
N ALA A 286 -9.17 8.46 10.49
CA ALA A 286 -9.75 9.36 11.50
C ALA A 286 -10.10 8.64 12.82
N PHE A 287 -10.34 7.32 12.76
CA PHE A 287 -10.69 6.41 13.85
C PHE A 287 -9.66 6.22 14.96
N ARG A 288 -8.43 6.73 14.81
CA ARG A 288 -7.39 6.58 15.86
C ARG A 288 -7.37 7.71 16.89
N LYS A 289 -8.11 8.79 16.66
CA LYS A 289 -8.32 9.81 17.69
C LYS A 289 -9.23 9.24 18.75
N ARG A 290 -8.72 9.06 19.96
CA ARG A 290 -9.48 8.51 21.09
C ARG A 290 -8.99 9.10 22.40
N ASP A 291 -9.94 9.21 23.33
CA ASP A 291 -9.67 9.62 24.70
C ASP A 291 -9.73 8.37 25.57
N ILE A 292 -8.67 8.16 26.35
CA ILE A 292 -8.57 7.04 27.30
C ILE A 292 -8.76 7.62 28.69
N TYR A 293 -9.72 7.08 29.45
CA TYR A 293 -9.90 7.46 30.84
C TYR A 293 -8.68 7.02 31.66
N ILE A 294 -8.14 7.92 32.47
CA ILE A 294 -6.98 7.67 33.33
C ILE A 294 -7.48 6.97 34.59
N THR A 295 -7.39 5.64 34.60
CA THR A 295 -7.63 4.83 35.79
C THR A 295 -6.51 5.01 36.81
N ASP A 296 -6.70 4.58 38.05
CA ASP A 296 -5.67 4.62 39.10
C ASP A 296 -4.41 3.87 38.67
N ALA A 297 -4.58 2.69 38.05
CA ALA A 297 -3.47 1.93 37.48
C ALA A 297 -2.73 2.73 36.39
N ILE A 298 -3.45 3.38 35.48
CA ILE A 298 -2.84 4.22 34.43
C ILE A 298 -2.13 5.43 35.04
N ARG A 299 -2.74 6.09 36.03
CA ARG A 299 -2.23 7.30 36.70
C ARG A 299 -0.87 7.03 37.33
N GLU A 300 -0.74 5.94 38.08
CA GLU A 300 0.53 5.54 38.70
C GLU A 300 1.69 5.47 37.67
N ARG A 301 1.45 4.90 36.48
CA ARG A 301 2.48 4.78 35.45
C ARG A 301 2.74 6.11 34.77
N LEU A 302 1.71 6.93 34.56
CA LEU A 302 1.86 8.29 34.03
C LEU A 302 2.64 9.20 34.97
N ASP A 303 2.46 9.07 36.29
CA ASP A 303 3.19 9.85 37.30
C ASP A 303 4.68 9.51 37.28
N ILE A 304 5.02 8.22 37.20
CA ILE A 304 6.41 7.75 37.03
C ILE A 304 7.03 8.35 35.75
N LEU A 305 6.31 8.27 34.62
CA LEU A 305 6.80 8.79 33.34
C LEU A 305 6.95 10.32 33.36
N THR A 306 6.01 11.03 33.97
CA THR A 306 6.01 12.49 34.08
C THR A 306 7.15 12.98 34.96
N ALA A 307 7.40 12.32 36.09
CA ALA A 307 8.53 12.63 36.98
C ALA A 307 9.89 12.44 36.29
N ARG A 308 10.01 11.43 35.41
CA ARG A 308 11.23 11.15 34.63
C ARG A 308 11.41 12.09 33.42
N ALA A 309 10.33 12.69 32.92
CA ALA A 309 10.32 13.41 31.66
C ALA A 309 11.04 14.77 31.72
N LYS A 310 12.29 14.79 31.23
CA LYS A 310 13.10 16.00 31.02
C LYS A 310 12.81 16.74 29.70
N THR A 311 11.95 16.18 28.87
CA THR A 311 11.53 16.75 27.57
C THR A 311 10.00 16.86 27.54
N PRO A 312 9.41 17.50 26.51
CA PRO A 312 7.95 17.48 26.34
C PRO A 312 7.36 16.08 26.16
N PHE A 313 8.15 15.09 25.77
CA PHE A 313 7.70 13.70 25.57
C PHE A 313 7.65 12.93 26.88
N LEU A 314 6.55 12.20 27.11
CA LEU A 314 6.40 11.31 28.27
C LEU A 314 7.20 10.01 28.13
N VAL A 315 7.32 9.51 26.89
CA VAL A 315 7.95 8.21 26.60
C VAL A 315 9.28 8.42 25.88
N THR A 316 10.38 8.09 26.57
CA THR A 316 11.76 8.31 26.11
C THR A 316 12.61 7.05 26.23
N THR A 317 13.76 7.04 25.56
CA THR A 317 14.85 6.08 25.82
C THR A 317 15.54 6.42 27.15
N SER A 318 16.37 5.52 27.67
CA SER A 318 17.18 5.78 28.87
C SER A 318 18.11 7.00 28.75
N ARG A 319 18.38 7.47 27.52
CA ARG A 319 19.16 8.69 27.23
C ARG A 319 18.32 9.96 27.13
N GLY A 320 17.02 9.89 27.38
CA GLY A 320 16.09 11.02 27.31
C GLY A 320 15.66 11.42 25.89
N THR A 321 16.09 10.69 24.85
CA THR A 321 15.60 10.91 23.48
C THR A 321 14.26 10.22 23.26
N ARG A 322 13.47 10.70 22.28
CA ARG A 322 12.17 10.10 21.94
C ARG A 322 12.30 8.61 21.62
N LEU A 323 11.43 7.78 22.21
CA LEU A 323 11.46 6.33 21.98
C LEU A 323 11.06 6.01 20.53
N HIS A 324 11.85 5.18 19.86
CA HIS A 324 11.50 4.64 18.54
C HIS A 324 11.10 3.16 18.63
N SER A 325 10.16 2.75 17.78
CA SER A 325 9.66 1.37 17.76
C SER A 325 10.75 0.33 17.50
N THR A 326 11.77 0.65 16.70
CA THR A 326 12.90 -0.24 16.42
C THR A 326 13.81 -0.45 17.62
N ASP A 327 13.97 0.57 18.46
CA ASP A 327 14.82 0.49 19.65
C ASP A 327 14.10 -0.28 20.75
N PHE A 328 12.83 0.05 20.97
CA PHE A 328 11.97 -0.69 21.90
C PHE A 328 11.80 -2.16 21.51
N ALA A 329 11.73 -2.48 20.21
CA ALA A 329 11.64 -3.86 19.75
C ALA A 329 12.86 -4.70 20.17
N LYS A 330 14.06 -4.11 20.27
CA LYS A 330 15.26 -4.80 20.74
C LYS A 330 15.19 -5.08 22.24
N VAL A 331 14.80 -4.07 23.01
CA VAL A 331 14.62 -4.18 24.47
C VAL A 331 13.55 -5.23 24.79
N TRP A 332 12.40 -5.14 24.13
CA TRP A 332 11.31 -6.10 24.27
C TRP A 332 11.76 -7.54 23.96
N LYS A 333 12.45 -7.72 22.82
CA LYS A 333 12.94 -9.05 22.41
C LYS A 333 13.89 -9.62 23.47
N LYS A 334 14.83 -8.81 23.97
CA LYS A 334 15.77 -9.24 25.01
C LYS A 334 15.03 -9.74 26.26
N ALA A 335 14.01 -9.01 26.73
CA ALA A 335 13.22 -9.40 27.89
C ALA A 335 12.40 -10.69 27.64
N VAL A 336 11.81 -10.84 26.45
CA VAL A 336 11.11 -12.08 26.03
C VAL A 336 12.06 -13.27 26.02
N ASP A 337 13.24 -13.12 25.43
CA ASP A 337 14.24 -14.19 25.33
C ASP A 337 14.74 -14.59 26.74
N GLN A 338 14.91 -13.62 27.65
CA GLN A 338 15.34 -13.86 29.04
C GLN A 338 14.24 -14.47 29.91
N ALA A 339 12.98 -14.09 29.71
CA ALA A 339 11.83 -14.66 30.41
C ALA A 339 11.51 -16.10 29.98
N GLY A 340 12.14 -16.61 28.91
CA GLY A 340 11.90 -17.96 28.40
C GLY A 340 10.50 -18.18 27.80
N ILE A 341 9.79 -17.09 27.47
CA ILE A 341 8.42 -17.15 26.92
C ILE A 341 8.43 -17.20 25.38
N SER A 342 7.29 -17.55 24.78
CA SER A 342 7.14 -17.69 23.33
C SER A 342 7.57 -16.41 22.57
N PRO A 343 8.30 -16.52 21.43
CA PRO A 343 8.75 -15.34 20.69
C PRO A 343 7.60 -14.43 20.23
N MET A 344 7.57 -13.21 20.77
CA MET A 344 6.51 -12.23 20.51
C MET A 344 7.06 -10.81 20.41
N THR A 345 6.34 -9.96 19.68
CA THR A 345 6.70 -8.54 19.53
C THR A 345 5.85 -7.69 20.48
N SER A 346 6.27 -6.45 20.75
CA SER A 346 5.51 -5.52 21.59
C SER A 346 4.07 -5.24 21.15
N TYR A 347 3.71 -5.58 19.91
CA TYR A 347 2.31 -5.54 19.47
C TYR A 347 1.41 -6.51 20.24
N ILE A 348 1.98 -7.55 20.86
CA ILE A 348 1.25 -8.50 21.70
C ILE A 348 0.56 -7.80 22.86
N ALA A 349 1.14 -6.77 23.47
CA ALA A 349 0.54 -6.05 24.59
C ALA A 349 -0.84 -5.49 24.24
N ARG A 350 -1.02 -5.03 23.01
CA ARG A 350 -2.31 -4.55 22.51
C ARG A 350 -3.31 -5.68 22.30
N HIS A 351 -2.87 -6.84 21.84
CA HIS A 351 -3.74 -8.00 21.74
C HIS A 351 -4.10 -8.56 23.12
N SER A 352 -3.15 -8.61 24.04
CA SER A 352 -3.37 -8.96 25.44
C SER A 352 -4.36 -8.00 26.08
N PHE A 353 -4.20 -6.68 25.94
CA PHE A 353 -5.19 -5.71 26.41
C PHE A 353 -6.61 -6.04 25.94
N ALA A 354 -6.77 -6.38 24.65
CA ALA A 354 -8.07 -6.76 24.10
C ALA A 354 -8.60 -8.03 24.75
N ALA A 355 -7.83 -9.12 24.77
CA ALA A 355 -8.25 -10.39 25.34
C ALA A 355 -8.53 -10.29 26.85
N TRP A 356 -7.66 -9.62 27.59
CA TRP A 356 -7.75 -9.40 29.03
C TRP A 356 -8.97 -8.57 29.40
N SER A 357 -9.21 -7.46 28.69
CA SER A 357 -10.39 -6.61 28.89
C SER A 357 -11.69 -7.41 28.80
N LEU A 358 -11.75 -8.37 27.88
CA LEU A 358 -12.94 -9.19 27.65
C LEU A 358 -13.09 -10.29 28.67
N THR A 359 -11.96 -10.88 29.07
CA THR A 359 -11.90 -11.87 30.14
C THR A 359 -12.47 -11.28 31.43
N ILE A 360 -12.17 -10.01 31.71
CA ILE A 360 -12.74 -9.28 32.87
C ILE A 360 -14.08 -8.60 32.57
N GLY A 361 -14.76 -8.92 31.47
CA GLY A 361 -16.15 -8.51 31.22
C GLY A 361 -16.37 -7.10 30.63
N ILE A 362 -15.35 -6.47 30.04
CA ILE A 362 -15.55 -5.20 29.32
C ILE A 362 -16.49 -5.40 28.13
N ASN A 363 -17.46 -4.48 28.01
CA ASN A 363 -18.37 -4.46 26.86
C ASN A 363 -17.58 -4.38 25.52
N PRO A 364 -17.81 -5.28 24.56
CA PRO A 364 -17.14 -5.30 23.26
C PRO A 364 -17.15 -3.98 22.48
N LEU A 365 -18.25 -3.21 22.54
CA LEU A 365 -18.36 -1.92 21.85
C LEU A 365 -17.48 -0.86 22.52
N ARG A 366 -17.36 -0.91 23.86
CA ARG A 366 -16.41 -0.06 24.60
C ARG A 366 -14.98 -0.41 24.22
N LEU A 367 -14.65 -1.70 24.12
CA LEU A 367 -13.32 -2.13 23.70
C LEU A 367 -12.98 -1.66 22.28
N VAL A 368 -13.91 -1.76 21.32
CA VAL A 368 -13.71 -1.22 19.96
C VAL A 368 -13.30 0.26 20.00
N LYS A 369 -13.97 1.06 20.83
CA LYS A 369 -13.66 2.49 21.01
C LYS A 369 -12.28 2.70 21.64
N LEU A 370 -11.94 1.94 22.67
CA LEU A 370 -10.63 2.00 23.34
C LEU A 370 -9.48 1.56 22.44
N MET A 371 -9.73 0.64 21.51
CA MET A 371 -8.72 0.21 20.56
C MET A 371 -8.52 1.24 19.44
N GLY A 372 -9.55 1.96 19.00
CA GLY A 372 -9.42 2.89 17.86
C GLY A 372 -9.20 2.15 16.54
N HIS A 373 -9.82 0.97 16.38
CA HIS A 373 -9.81 0.23 15.12
C HIS A 373 -10.74 0.88 14.09
N ALA A 374 -10.33 0.88 12.83
CA ALA A 374 -11.17 1.33 11.71
C ALA A 374 -12.28 0.32 11.34
N SER A 375 -12.20 -0.93 11.81
CA SER A 375 -13.18 -1.98 11.55
C SER A 375 -13.48 -2.77 12.82
N LYS A 376 -14.76 -3.01 13.11
CA LYS A 376 -15.24 -3.86 14.21
C LYS A 376 -14.80 -5.32 14.03
N GLN A 377 -14.65 -5.77 12.78
CA GLN A 377 -14.21 -7.13 12.44
C GLN A 377 -12.83 -7.46 13.01
N MET A 378 -11.91 -6.48 13.10
CA MET A 378 -10.58 -6.72 13.70
C MET A 378 -10.66 -7.13 15.17
N VAL A 379 -11.69 -6.67 15.90
CA VAL A 379 -11.86 -7.10 17.29
C VAL A 379 -12.38 -8.54 17.31
N TYR A 380 -13.26 -8.93 16.37
CA TYR A 380 -13.75 -10.32 16.18
C TYR A 380 -12.71 -11.32 15.71
N GLU A 381 -11.76 -10.90 14.88
CA GLU A 381 -10.63 -11.76 14.53
C GLU A 381 -9.68 -12.00 15.71
N VAL A 382 -9.67 -11.09 16.69
CA VAL A 382 -8.94 -11.27 17.96
C VAL A 382 -9.79 -12.06 18.96
N TYR A 383 -11.10 -11.79 19.07
CA TYR A 383 -12.08 -12.57 19.86
C TYR A 383 -12.04 -14.06 19.48
N GLY A 384 -11.87 -14.37 18.20
CA GLY A 384 -11.98 -15.73 17.67
C GLY A 384 -10.79 -16.65 17.97
N ASN A 385 -9.66 -16.12 18.46
CA ASN A 385 -8.51 -16.93 18.85
C ASN A 385 -8.44 -16.98 20.38
N TYR A 386 -9.26 -17.87 20.93
CA TYR A 386 -9.27 -18.22 22.35
C TYR A 386 -7.86 -18.59 22.83
N VAL A 387 -7.43 -18.04 23.97
CA VAL A 387 -6.18 -18.41 24.63
C VAL A 387 -6.55 -19.28 25.82
N GLU A 388 -6.16 -20.55 25.76
CA GLU A 388 -6.51 -21.53 26.78
C GLU A 388 -6.04 -21.13 28.19
N GLY A 389 -6.98 -21.22 29.13
CA GLY A 389 -6.82 -20.88 30.54
C GLY A 389 -6.70 -19.38 30.84
N LEU A 390 -6.91 -18.49 29.88
CA LEU A 390 -6.93 -17.05 30.17
C LEU A 390 -8.01 -16.67 31.20
N GLU A 391 -9.12 -17.42 31.26
CA GLU A 391 -10.17 -17.26 32.27
C GLU A 391 -9.66 -17.53 33.70
N GLU A 392 -8.67 -18.41 33.87
CA GLU A 392 -8.06 -18.68 35.18
C GLU A 392 -7.30 -17.47 35.71
N ASP A 393 -6.83 -16.60 34.81
CA ASP A 393 -6.10 -15.39 35.14
C ASP A 393 -7.04 -14.20 35.41
N ALA A 394 -8.37 -14.36 35.30
CA ALA A 394 -9.33 -13.27 35.31
C ALA A 394 -9.24 -12.38 36.57
N GLU A 395 -9.10 -12.98 37.75
CA GLU A 395 -8.97 -12.25 39.02
C GLU A 395 -7.68 -11.44 39.08
N ALA A 396 -6.56 -12.03 38.67
CA ALA A 396 -5.26 -11.35 38.64
C ALA A 396 -5.23 -10.21 37.61
N ILE A 397 -5.83 -10.42 36.44
CA ILE A 397 -6.00 -9.41 35.40
C ILE A 397 -6.90 -8.28 35.91
N TYR A 398 -8.00 -8.60 36.58
CA TYR A 398 -8.92 -7.61 37.15
C TYR A 398 -8.21 -6.75 38.20
N GLY A 399 -7.48 -7.37 39.13
CA GLY A 399 -6.67 -6.67 40.12
C GLY A 399 -5.59 -5.78 39.49
N TYR A 400 -5.00 -6.20 38.37
CA TYR A 400 -3.98 -5.43 37.65
C TYR A 400 -4.55 -4.19 36.93
N PHE A 401 -5.78 -4.28 36.39
CA PHE A 401 -6.44 -3.17 35.71
C PHE A 401 -7.13 -2.20 36.67
N GLY A 402 -7.63 -2.70 37.80
CA GLY A 402 -8.40 -1.95 38.79
C GLY A 402 -9.90 -1.92 38.50
N GLU A 403 -10.69 -1.69 39.56
CA GLU A 403 -12.16 -1.63 39.48
C GLU A 403 -12.65 -0.48 38.59
N ASP A 404 -11.99 0.65 38.65
CA ASP A 404 -12.32 1.87 37.90
C ASP A 404 -12.09 1.73 36.38
N PHE A 405 -11.39 0.67 35.95
CA PHE A 405 -11.33 0.28 34.56
C PHE A 405 -12.66 -0.31 34.07
N ILE A 406 -13.33 -1.16 34.85
CA ILE A 406 -14.63 -1.74 34.45
C ILE A 406 -15.73 -0.71 34.64
N THR A 407 -15.77 -0.09 35.82
CA THR A 407 -16.80 0.87 36.20
C THR A 407 -16.14 2.22 36.39
N PRO A 408 -16.08 3.07 35.34
CA PRO A 408 -15.51 4.41 35.48
C PRO A 408 -16.19 5.12 36.64
N ARG A 409 -15.41 5.75 37.53
CA ARG A 409 -15.95 6.49 38.68
C ARG A 409 -17.08 7.39 38.19
N LYS A 410 -18.29 7.19 38.71
CA LYS A 410 -19.45 7.99 38.33
C LYS A 410 -19.09 9.46 38.53
N ARG A 411 -19.28 10.28 37.50
CA ARG A 411 -19.53 11.71 37.75
C ARG A 411 -20.74 11.77 38.67
N GLU A 412 -20.68 12.57 39.72
CA GLU A 412 -21.91 13.03 40.37
C GLU A 412 -22.81 13.57 39.26
N ASN A 413 -23.87 12.84 38.95
CA ASN A 413 -24.86 13.33 38.00
C ASN A 413 -25.51 14.54 38.69
N PRO A 414 -25.56 15.73 38.06
CA PRO A 414 -26.22 16.89 38.64
C PRO A 414 -27.76 16.78 38.63
N ILE A 415 -28.30 15.59 38.39
CA ILE A 415 -29.74 15.34 38.37
C ILE A 415 -30.10 14.47 39.58
N PRO A 416 -30.64 15.05 40.65
CA PRO A 416 -31.26 14.24 41.69
C PRO A 416 -32.51 13.64 41.07
N PHE A 417 -32.49 12.33 40.82
CA PHE A 417 -33.74 11.58 40.66
C PHE A 417 -34.48 11.66 42.00
N ARG A 418 -35.33 12.69 42.16
CA ARG A 418 -36.33 12.73 43.22
C ARG A 418 -37.30 11.57 42.96
N TYR A 419 -37.18 10.53 43.76
CA TYR A 419 -38.27 9.58 43.96
C TYR A 419 -39.47 10.35 44.54
N SER A 420 -40.49 10.57 43.73
CA SER A 420 -41.84 10.82 44.23
C SER A 420 -42.45 9.45 44.53
N ALA A 421 -42.36 9.03 45.79
CA ALA A 421 -43.19 7.96 46.31
C ALA A 421 -44.53 8.57 46.74
N GLY A 422 -45.64 8.02 46.24
CA GLY A 422 -46.95 8.22 46.87
C GLY A 422 -48.14 8.14 45.95
N HIS A 423 -48.69 6.94 45.77
CA HIS A 423 -50.10 6.56 46.07
C HIS A 423 -50.53 5.39 45.19
N SER A 424 -50.39 4.16 45.69
CA SER A 424 -51.27 3.07 45.29
C SER A 424 -52.29 2.90 46.42
N ARG A 425 -53.52 3.36 46.19
CA ARG A 425 -54.67 3.09 47.06
C ARG A 425 -54.91 1.58 47.07
N ARG A 426 -54.84 0.95 48.25
CA ARG A 426 -55.54 -0.30 48.51
C ARG A 426 -57.03 0.00 48.50
N VAL A 427 -57.79 -0.72 47.69
CA VAL A 427 -59.22 -0.86 47.87
C VAL A 427 -59.42 -2.31 48.25
N ASP A 428 -59.91 -2.50 49.47
CA ASP A 428 -60.35 -3.77 50.02
C ASP A 428 -61.55 -4.30 49.23
N CYS A 429 -61.52 -5.58 48.88
CA CYS A 429 -62.73 -6.36 48.63
C CYS A 429 -62.66 -7.60 49.51
N SER A 430 -63.39 -7.53 50.61
CA SER A 430 -63.82 -8.69 51.40
C SER A 430 -65.30 -8.90 51.14
N ILE A 431 -65.66 -10.20 51.03
CA ILE A 431 -66.98 -10.83 50.82
C ILE A 431 -67.34 -11.05 49.35
#